data_AF-A0A3S2VSC4-F1
#
_entry.id   AF-A0A3S2VSC4-F1
#
_cell.length_a   1.000
_cell.length_b   1.000
_cell.length_c   1.000
_cell.angle_alpha   90.00
_cell.angle_beta   90.00
_cell.angle_gamma   90.00
#
_symmetry.space_group_name_H-M   'P 1'
#
loop_
_entity.id
_entity.type
_entity.pdbx_description
1 polymer ?
#
loop_
_entity_poly.entity_id
_entity_poly.type
_entity_poly.pdbx_seq_one_letter_code
_entity_poly.pdbx_strand_id
1 'polypeptide(L)'
;MAENGASPLPQPTSAPSPLSRAEQFVWLTARVLEQRRFAYHFLGAGRSGANAVETALAAYLNEDEGYGHALEPDLRGPVSQPLHTGHALRVLDSIGRCGGQRVERVCRYLTSVSTAEGALPAVHPSQRGYPCAPFVPVVDDPPGELLATGPVVGLLHRNQVWHAWLFRATDFCWAAVESLEKSHPYEIEAAVAFLDGAPDRPRAEAAADRLGRLVREQRLALLDPERPEEYPVAPGYAPGEHHLPHDYAKTPESVARAWFTDEEMARSLDFLASDQQDDGGWPVRWRQWAPGVALEARPMVTIEALRTLRAYGRPIS
;
A
#
# COMPACT_ATOMS: atom_id res chain seq x y z
N MET A 1 -53.08 45.08 -6.21
CA MET A 1 -51.64 44.82 -5.96
C MET A 1 -51.54 43.36 -5.58
N ALA A 2 -51.20 42.50 -6.55
CA ALA A 2 -50.99 41.07 -6.32
C ALA A 2 -49.48 40.85 -6.32
N GLU A 3 -48.92 40.53 -5.15
CA GLU A 3 -47.52 40.16 -5.02
C GLU A 3 -47.33 38.74 -5.57
N ASN A 4 -46.59 38.64 -6.67
CA ASN A 4 -46.13 37.37 -7.22
C ASN A 4 -45.05 36.80 -6.29
N GLY A 5 -45.44 35.85 -5.43
CA GLY A 5 -44.52 35.01 -4.69
C GLY A 5 -43.84 34.00 -5.61
N ALA A 6 -42.74 34.41 -6.26
CA ALA A 6 -41.85 33.46 -6.91
C ALA A 6 -41.03 32.73 -5.85
N SER A 7 -41.23 31.42 -5.72
CA SER A 7 -40.35 30.56 -4.91
C SER A 7 -38.92 30.63 -5.45
N PRO A 8 -37.90 30.75 -4.58
CA PRO A 8 -36.52 30.77 -5.03
C PRO A 8 -36.17 29.43 -5.68
N LEU A 9 -35.53 29.50 -6.85
CA LEU A 9 -35.01 28.33 -7.56
C LEU A 9 -34.03 27.55 -6.65
N PRO A 10 -34.04 26.20 -6.68
CA PRO A 10 -33.08 25.42 -5.93
C PRO A 10 -31.66 25.82 -6.34
N GLN A 11 -30.82 26.12 -5.35
CA GLN A 11 -29.41 26.38 -5.61
C GLN A 11 -28.77 25.14 -6.24
N PRO A 12 -27.87 25.30 -7.22
CA PRO A 12 -27.14 24.16 -7.76
C PRO A 12 -26.39 23.46 -6.63
N THR A 13 -26.69 22.19 -6.41
CA THR A 13 -25.92 21.32 -5.52
C THR A 13 -24.45 21.41 -5.95
N SER A 14 -23.57 21.81 -5.04
CA SER A 14 -22.12 21.79 -5.28
C SER A 14 -21.72 20.43 -5.86
N ALA A 15 -20.85 20.43 -6.87
CA ALA A 15 -20.34 19.17 -7.43
C ALA A 15 -19.82 18.27 -6.29
N PRO A 16 -20.14 16.96 -6.31
CA PRO A 16 -19.75 16.05 -5.24
C PRO A 16 -18.21 16.02 -5.15
N SER A 17 -17.68 16.24 -3.94
CA SER A 17 -16.25 16.22 -3.71
C SER A 17 -15.65 14.83 -3.90
N PRO A 18 -14.33 14.73 -4.14
CA PRO A 18 -13.67 13.44 -4.31
C PRO A 18 -13.96 12.44 -3.18
N LEU A 19 -14.00 12.91 -1.93
CA LEU A 19 -14.32 12.09 -0.77
C LEU A 19 -15.76 11.58 -0.80
N SER A 20 -16.74 12.42 -1.16
CA SER A 20 -18.15 12.01 -1.23
C SER A 20 -18.42 10.98 -2.34
N ARG A 21 -17.73 11.10 -3.48
CA ARG A 21 -17.77 10.12 -4.58
C ARG A 21 -17.13 8.79 -4.14
N ALA A 22 -15.97 8.86 -3.50
CA ALA A 22 -15.27 7.69 -2.98
C ALA A 22 -16.08 6.99 -1.88
N GLU A 23 -16.81 7.74 -1.05
CA GLU A 23 -17.71 7.18 -0.05
C GLU A 23 -18.78 6.29 -0.71
N GLN A 24 -19.47 6.79 -1.73
CA GLN A 24 -20.45 6.01 -2.48
C GLN A 24 -19.83 4.76 -3.10
N PHE A 25 -18.66 4.90 -3.72
CA PHE A 25 -17.90 3.79 -4.30
C PHE A 25 -17.59 2.70 -3.26
N VAL A 26 -17.08 3.09 -2.09
CA VAL A 26 -16.68 2.16 -1.03
C VAL A 26 -17.90 1.43 -0.46
N TRP A 27 -19.01 2.12 -0.21
CA TRP A 27 -20.24 1.46 0.27
C TRP A 27 -20.82 0.47 -0.73
N LEU A 28 -20.68 0.75 -2.04
CA LEU A 28 -21.20 -0.09 -3.10
C LEU A 28 -20.34 -1.35 -3.33
N THR A 29 -19.02 -1.24 -3.24
CA THR A 29 -18.10 -2.25 -3.81
C THR A 29 -17.17 -2.91 -2.80
N ALA A 30 -16.88 -2.26 -1.67
CA ALA A 30 -15.79 -2.66 -0.81
C ALA A 30 -16.15 -3.82 0.12
N ARG A 31 -15.15 -4.65 0.45
CA ARG A 31 -15.26 -5.62 1.55
C ARG A 31 -15.49 -4.87 2.86
N VAL A 32 -16.04 -5.58 3.86
CA VAL A 32 -16.29 -5.00 5.18
C VAL A 32 -15.04 -4.37 5.79
N LEU A 33 -13.85 -4.96 5.56
CA LEU A 33 -12.59 -4.39 6.04
C LEU A 33 -12.34 -2.98 5.51
N GLU A 34 -12.35 -2.79 4.18
CA GLU A 34 -12.14 -1.48 3.56
C GLU A 34 -13.24 -0.48 3.92
N GLN A 35 -14.50 -0.93 4.03
CA GLN A 35 -15.60 -0.10 4.55
C GLN A 35 -15.31 0.45 5.95
N ARG A 36 -14.83 -0.39 6.88
CA ARG A 36 -14.46 0.05 8.24
C ARG A 36 -13.23 0.96 8.22
N ARG A 37 -12.24 0.67 7.36
CA ARG A 37 -11.04 1.52 7.20
C ARG A 37 -11.42 2.91 6.68
N PHE A 38 -12.30 2.99 5.69
CA PHE A 38 -12.79 4.27 5.15
C PHE A 38 -13.50 5.10 6.23
N ALA A 39 -14.44 4.50 6.96
CA ALA A 39 -15.15 5.17 8.04
C ALA A 39 -14.20 5.67 9.15
N TYR A 40 -13.20 4.86 9.52
CA TYR A 40 -12.18 5.26 10.49
C TYR A 40 -11.38 6.47 10.00
N HIS A 41 -10.90 6.44 8.76
CA HIS A 41 -10.03 7.48 8.24
C HIS A 41 -10.74 8.78 7.89
N PHE A 42 -12.00 8.74 7.44
CA PHE A 42 -12.63 9.91 6.81
C PHE A 42 -13.95 10.35 7.43
N LEU A 43 -14.61 9.52 8.24
CA LEU A 43 -15.93 9.82 8.81
C LEU A 43 -15.89 10.08 10.33
N GLY A 44 -14.71 10.28 10.91
CA GLY A 44 -14.56 10.71 12.30
C GLY A 44 -14.94 9.64 13.34
N ALA A 45 -14.82 8.35 13.02
CA ALA A 45 -15.27 7.27 13.89
C ALA A 45 -14.43 7.06 15.18
N GLY A 46 -13.28 7.74 15.33
CA GLY A 46 -12.48 7.71 16.58
C GLY A 46 -12.09 6.31 17.05
N ARG A 47 -12.06 6.09 18.38
CA ARG A 47 -11.66 4.79 18.98
C ARG A 47 -12.60 3.64 18.65
N SER A 48 -13.91 3.88 18.56
CA SER A 48 -14.87 2.84 18.17
C SER A 48 -14.65 2.42 16.71
N GLY A 49 -14.24 3.34 15.85
CA GLY A 49 -13.78 3.06 14.49
C GLY A 49 -12.60 2.09 14.43
N ALA A 50 -11.56 2.32 15.24
CA ALA A 50 -10.39 1.42 15.29
C ALA A 50 -10.79 0.00 15.70
N ASN A 51 -11.63 -0.15 16.73
CA ASN A 51 -12.13 -1.47 17.15
C ASN A 51 -12.93 -2.18 16.05
N ALA A 52 -13.71 -1.42 15.26
CA ALA A 52 -14.48 -1.98 14.15
C ALA A 52 -13.58 -2.48 13.00
N VAL A 53 -12.48 -1.77 12.72
CA VAL A 53 -11.45 -2.23 11.76
C VAL A 53 -10.80 -3.51 12.26
N GLU A 54 -10.39 -3.58 13.53
CA GLU A 54 -9.80 -4.79 14.11
C GLU A 54 -10.76 -5.99 14.05
N THR A 55 -12.04 -5.76 14.32
CA THR A 55 -13.07 -6.81 14.25
C THR A 55 -13.21 -7.35 12.84
N ALA A 56 -13.22 -6.48 11.82
CA ALA A 56 -13.26 -6.91 10.43
C ALA A 56 -11.98 -7.64 9.99
N LEU A 57 -10.81 -7.19 10.46
CA LEU A 57 -9.53 -7.81 10.17
C LEU A 57 -9.40 -9.20 10.81
N ALA A 58 -9.99 -9.41 11.99
CA ALA A 58 -9.94 -10.69 12.69
C ALA A 58 -10.56 -11.86 11.90
N ALA A 59 -11.45 -11.58 10.94
CA ALA A 59 -12.01 -12.59 10.05
C ALA A 59 -10.97 -13.23 9.11
N TYR A 60 -9.81 -12.60 8.94
CA TYR A 60 -8.70 -13.09 8.11
C TYR A 60 -7.62 -13.81 8.93
N LEU A 61 -7.67 -13.78 10.26
CA LEU A 61 -6.67 -14.38 11.15
C LEU A 61 -6.88 -15.90 11.23
N ASN A 62 -5.81 -16.66 11.04
CA ASN A 62 -5.81 -18.12 11.14
C ASN A 62 -5.22 -18.61 12.47
N GLU A 63 -5.38 -19.92 12.74
CA GLU A 63 -4.89 -20.57 13.96
C GLU A 63 -3.37 -20.52 14.13
N ASP A 64 -2.63 -20.40 13.02
CA ASP A 64 -1.17 -20.28 12.99
C ASP A 64 -0.66 -18.85 13.28
N GLU A 65 -1.55 -17.94 13.68
CA GLU A 65 -1.28 -16.53 13.95
C GLU A 65 -0.93 -15.69 12.70
N GLY A 66 -1.00 -16.28 11.51
CA GLY A 66 -0.90 -15.61 10.22
C GLY A 66 -2.27 -15.17 9.68
N TYR A 67 -2.27 -14.53 8.51
CA TYR A 67 -3.48 -14.06 7.85
C TYR A 67 -3.68 -14.71 6.49
N GLY A 68 -4.93 -15.03 6.14
CA GLY A 68 -5.32 -15.71 4.90
C GLY A 68 -6.50 -15.05 4.18
N HIS A 69 -7.31 -15.86 3.49
CA HIS A 69 -8.65 -15.52 2.97
C HIS A 69 -8.67 -14.33 2.01
N ALA A 70 -7.66 -14.23 1.14
CA ALA A 70 -7.54 -13.17 0.15
C ALA A 70 -7.44 -11.75 0.73
N LEU A 71 -6.89 -11.60 1.94
CA LEU A 71 -6.59 -10.28 2.50
C LEU A 71 -5.72 -9.43 1.55
N GLU A 72 -4.76 -10.09 0.91
CA GLU A 72 -4.06 -9.64 -0.30
C GLU A 72 -4.79 -10.24 -1.50
N PRO A 73 -5.54 -9.46 -2.30
CA PRO A 73 -6.43 -9.99 -3.33
C PRO A 73 -5.77 -10.93 -4.35
N ASP A 74 -4.47 -10.78 -4.63
CA ASP A 74 -3.73 -11.62 -5.56
C ASP A 74 -3.44 -13.05 -5.07
N LEU A 75 -3.56 -13.31 -3.76
CA LEU A 75 -3.41 -14.64 -3.19
C LEU A 75 -4.77 -15.12 -2.66
N ARG A 76 -5.34 -16.19 -3.21
CA ARG A 76 -6.66 -16.70 -2.80
C ARG A 76 -6.50 -17.92 -1.90
N GLY A 77 -7.59 -18.27 -1.23
CA GLY A 77 -7.66 -19.46 -0.38
C GLY A 77 -7.44 -19.15 1.11
N PRO A 78 -7.54 -20.18 1.96
CA PRO A 78 -7.62 -20.01 3.40
C PRO A 78 -6.25 -19.93 4.08
N VAL A 79 -5.17 -20.28 3.38
CA VAL A 79 -3.85 -20.44 3.99
C VAL A 79 -3.22 -19.09 4.33
N SER A 80 -2.44 -19.08 5.42
CA SER A 80 -1.67 -17.90 5.78
C SER A 80 -0.54 -17.66 4.78
N GLN A 81 -0.30 -16.39 4.43
CA GLN A 81 0.78 -15.98 3.53
C GLN A 81 1.54 -14.75 4.06
N PRO A 82 2.86 -14.61 3.81
CA PRO A 82 3.61 -13.43 4.22
C PRO A 82 2.99 -12.10 3.74
N LEU A 83 2.51 -12.04 2.50
CA LEU A 83 1.88 -10.83 1.95
C LEU A 83 0.55 -10.49 2.64
N HIS A 84 -0.27 -11.48 2.99
CA HIS A 84 -1.47 -11.28 3.80
C HIS A 84 -1.11 -10.71 5.18
N THR A 85 -0.14 -11.32 5.87
CA THR A 85 0.28 -10.88 7.20
C THR A 85 0.90 -9.48 7.15
N GLY A 86 1.68 -9.16 6.12
CA GLY A 86 2.18 -7.81 5.89
C GLY A 86 1.07 -6.80 5.64
N HIS A 87 0.03 -7.16 4.89
CA HIS A 87 -1.17 -6.34 4.73
C HIS A 87 -1.87 -6.10 6.09
N ALA A 88 -2.06 -7.15 6.90
CA ALA A 88 -2.67 -7.03 8.22
C ALA A 88 -1.90 -6.05 9.12
N LEU A 89 -0.56 -6.12 9.13
CA LEU A 89 0.29 -5.18 9.86
C LEU A 89 0.09 -3.73 9.38
N ARG A 90 0.01 -3.49 8.06
CA ARG A 90 -0.30 -2.15 7.50
C ARG A 90 -1.64 -1.61 7.96
N VAL A 91 -2.67 -2.47 8.03
CA VAL A 91 -3.98 -2.07 8.56
C VAL A 91 -3.89 -1.73 10.04
N LEU A 92 -3.19 -2.52 10.85
CA LEU A 92 -3.02 -2.27 12.28
C LEU A 92 -2.24 -0.98 12.55
N ASP A 93 -1.17 -0.73 11.80
CA ASP A 93 -0.40 0.51 11.86
C ASP A 93 -1.27 1.73 11.49
N SER A 94 -2.07 1.64 10.43
CA SER A 94 -2.90 2.76 9.98
C SER A 94 -3.95 3.20 11.00
N ILE A 95 -4.29 2.34 11.98
CA ILE A 95 -5.22 2.64 13.07
C ILE A 95 -4.54 2.77 14.45
N GLY A 96 -3.20 2.83 14.50
CA GLY A 96 -2.43 2.99 15.74
C GLY A 96 -2.48 1.77 16.67
N ARG A 97 -2.61 0.56 16.11
CA ARG A 97 -2.74 -0.72 16.84
C ARG A 97 -1.64 -1.73 16.50
N CYS A 98 -0.58 -1.31 15.82
CA CYS A 98 0.57 -2.17 15.56
C CYS A 98 1.48 -2.26 16.80
N GLY A 99 1.08 -3.05 17.81
CA GLY A 99 1.93 -3.36 18.95
C GLY A 99 1.34 -4.41 19.89
N GLY A 100 2.03 -4.65 21.00
CA GLY A 100 1.61 -5.57 22.06
C GLY A 100 1.60 -7.05 21.64
N GLN A 101 0.89 -7.87 22.42
CA GLN A 101 0.89 -9.34 22.27
C GLN A 101 0.46 -9.81 20.87
N ARG A 102 -0.41 -9.07 20.17
CA ARG A 102 -0.83 -9.45 18.82
C ARG A 102 0.34 -9.41 17.84
N VAL A 103 1.12 -8.33 17.87
CA VAL A 103 2.28 -8.21 16.98
C VAL A 103 3.35 -9.22 17.33
N GLU A 104 3.53 -9.56 18.60
CA GLU A 104 4.42 -10.65 19.02
C GLU A 104 4.03 -12.00 18.38
N ARG A 105 2.74 -12.35 18.39
CA ARG A 105 2.20 -13.55 17.74
C ARG A 105 2.40 -13.52 16.22
N VAL A 106 2.14 -12.37 15.60
CA VAL A 106 2.42 -12.16 14.17
C VAL A 106 3.91 -12.35 13.87
N CYS A 107 4.81 -11.82 14.69
CA CYS A 107 6.26 -12.03 14.52
C CYS A 107 6.67 -13.50 14.68
N ARG A 108 5.99 -14.28 15.53
CA ARG A 108 6.18 -15.73 15.64
C ARG A 108 5.79 -16.44 14.35
N TYR A 109 4.63 -16.10 13.77
CA TYR A 109 4.24 -16.59 12.44
C TYR A 109 5.28 -16.20 11.38
N LEU A 110 5.69 -14.93 11.32
CA LEU A 110 6.68 -14.47 10.35
C LEU A 110 8.02 -15.20 10.49
N THR A 111 8.41 -15.55 11.72
CA THR A 111 9.59 -16.38 11.98
C THR A 111 9.45 -17.77 11.38
N SER A 112 8.27 -18.40 11.46
CA SER A 112 8.07 -19.78 10.98
C SER A 112 8.02 -19.91 9.45
N VAL A 113 7.71 -18.82 8.75
CA VAL A 113 7.64 -18.78 7.27
C VAL A 113 8.81 -18.05 6.61
N SER A 114 9.82 -17.67 7.40
CA SER A 114 11.02 -17.01 6.89
C SER A 114 12.04 -18.01 6.33
N THR A 115 12.84 -17.56 5.39
CA THR A 115 14.04 -18.27 4.92
C THR A 115 15.12 -18.32 5.99
N ALA A 116 16.20 -19.07 5.74
CA ALA A 116 17.32 -19.21 6.67
C ALA A 116 17.98 -17.86 7.04
N GLU A 117 17.97 -16.91 6.10
CA GLU A 117 18.48 -15.55 6.25
C GLU A 117 17.55 -14.66 7.10
N GLY A 118 16.35 -15.14 7.44
CA GLY A 118 15.33 -14.38 8.17
C GLY A 118 14.45 -13.50 7.29
N ALA A 119 14.52 -13.66 5.98
CA ALA A 119 13.71 -12.93 5.00
C ALA A 119 12.37 -13.64 4.74
N LEU A 120 11.37 -12.88 4.31
CA LEU A 120 10.08 -13.42 3.90
C LEU A 120 10.10 -13.71 2.40
N PRO A 121 9.61 -14.89 1.96
CA PRO A 121 9.30 -15.09 0.55
C PRO A 121 8.07 -14.28 0.15
N ALA A 122 7.96 -13.92 -1.13
CA ALA A 122 6.72 -13.30 -1.65
C ALA A 122 5.52 -14.24 -1.48
N VAL A 123 5.71 -15.53 -1.74
CA VAL A 123 4.70 -16.57 -1.52
C VAL A 123 5.32 -17.79 -0.88
N HIS A 124 4.68 -18.27 0.19
CA HIS A 124 5.09 -19.49 0.87
C HIS A 124 4.50 -20.72 0.13
N PRO A 125 5.20 -21.88 0.08
CA PRO A 125 4.76 -23.06 -0.68
C PRO A 125 3.38 -23.61 -0.29
N SER A 126 2.86 -23.25 0.89
CA SER A 126 1.50 -23.56 1.33
C SER A 126 0.41 -22.99 0.42
N GLN A 127 0.71 -22.01 -0.44
CA GLN A 127 -0.22 -21.49 -1.45
C GLN A 127 -0.60 -22.56 -2.50
N ARG A 128 0.20 -23.62 -2.64
CA ARG A 128 -0.02 -24.67 -3.62
C ARG A 128 -1.42 -25.27 -3.49
N GLY A 129 -2.10 -25.37 -4.62
CA GLY A 129 -3.47 -25.89 -4.70
C GLY A 129 -4.55 -24.83 -4.52
N TYR A 130 -4.20 -23.59 -4.19
CA TYR A 130 -5.13 -22.47 -4.14
C TYR A 130 -4.86 -21.47 -5.28
N PRO A 131 -5.91 -20.77 -5.78
CA PRO A 131 -5.71 -19.79 -6.85
C PRO A 131 -4.81 -18.63 -6.40
N CYS A 132 -3.93 -18.19 -7.27
CA CYS A 132 -3.12 -16.98 -7.08
C CYS A 132 -2.90 -16.30 -8.43
N ALA A 133 -2.41 -15.07 -8.40
CA ALA A 133 -2.09 -14.34 -9.62
C ALA A 133 -1.06 -15.14 -10.46
N PRO A 134 -1.25 -15.25 -11.79
CA PRO A 134 -0.45 -16.13 -12.65
C PRO A 134 1.01 -15.68 -12.82
N PHE A 135 1.31 -14.44 -12.42
CA PHE A 135 2.65 -13.87 -12.43
C PHE A 135 3.38 -14.04 -11.08
N VAL A 136 2.77 -14.73 -10.12
CA VAL A 136 3.38 -15.04 -8.82
C VAL A 136 3.65 -16.55 -8.75
N PRO A 137 4.89 -16.98 -9.01
CA PRO A 137 5.21 -18.41 -9.04
C PRO A 137 5.18 -19.02 -7.64
N VAL A 138 4.57 -20.18 -7.49
CA VAL A 138 4.63 -21.00 -6.27
C VAL A 138 5.71 -22.07 -6.47
N VAL A 139 6.85 -21.89 -5.79
CA VAL A 139 7.98 -22.82 -5.84
C VAL A 139 8.13 -23.56 -4.51
N ASP A 140 8.91 -24.64 -4.48
CA ASP A 140 9.11 -25.45 -3.27
C ASP A 140 10.03 -24.79 -2.24
N ASP A 141 11.04 -24.05 -2.72
CA ASP A 141 12.04 -23.36 -1.91
C ASP A 141 12.17 -21.90 -2.37
N PRO A 142 11.20 -21.03 -2.00
CA PRO A 142 11.20 -19.65 -2.47
C PRO A 142 12.31 -18.84 -1.78
N PRO A 143 13.01 -17.96 -2.53
CA PRO A 143 14.02 -17.10 -1.94
C PRO A 143 13.38 -16.05 -1.02
N GLY A 144 14.19 -15.49 -0.13
CA GLY A 144 13.82 -14.29 0.60
C GLY A 144 13.74 -13.09 -0.35
N GLU A 145 12.69 -12.28 -0.23
CA GLU A 145 12.46 -11.15 -1.12
C GLU A 145 12.30 -9.85 -0.36
N LEU A 146 12.96 -8.79 -0.85
CA LEU A 146 12.82 -7.45 -0.29
C LEU A 146 11.37 -6.95 -0.38
N LEU A 147 10.65 -7.32 -1.44
CA LEU A 147 9.26 -6.96 -1.69
C LEU A 147 8.32 -7.35 -0.53
N ALA A 148 8.52 -8.55 0.04
CA ALA A 148 7.75 -9.03 1.18
C ALA A 148 8.34 -8.58 2.52
N THR A 149 9.68 -8.53 2.62
CA THR A 149 10.38 -8.32 3.89
C THR A 149 10.44 -6.83 4.28
N GLY A 150 10.83 -5.96 3.35
CA GLY A 150 11.09 -4.54 3.60
C GLY A 150 9.91 -3.78 4.21
N PRO A 151 8.70 -3.84 3.61
CA PRO A 151 7.52 -3.16 4.15
C PRO A 151 7.13 -3.62 5.55
N VAL A 152 7.34 -4.89 5.87
CA VAL A 152 7.05 -5.45 7.19
C VAL A 152 8.08 -4.97 8.20
N VAL A 153 9.37 -5.10 7.90
CA VAL A 153 10.46 -4.72 8.79
C VAL A 153 10.43 -3.21 9.09
N GLY A 154 10.27 -2.37 8.07
CA GLY A 154 10.16 -0.92 8.25
C GLY A 154 8.99 -0.54 9.15
N LEU A 155 7.82 -1.11 8.90
CA LEU A 155 6.64 -0.87 9.73
C LEU A 155 6.86 -1.27 11.20
N LEU A 156 7.46 -2.44 11.44
CA LEU A 156 7.74 -2.91 12.81
C LEU A 156 8.74 -2.01 13.54
N HIS A 157 9.81 -1.55 12.87
CA HIS A 157 10.75 -0.59 13.45
C HIS A 157 10.09 0.75 13.77
N ARG A 158 9.27 1.29 12.85
CA ARG A 158 8.54 2.54 13.08
C ARG A 158 7.62 2.46 14.30
N ASN A 159 7.07 1.27 14.59
CA ASN A 159 6.24 1.00 15.75
C ASN A 159 7.03 0.54 16.99
N GLN A 160 8.36 0.64 16.98
CA GLN A 160 9.24 0.29 18.10
C GLN A 160 9.04 -1.16 18.59
N VAL A 161 8.70 -2.06 17.67
CA VAL A 161 8.51 -3.49 17.99
C VAL A 161 9.86 -4.15 18.18
N TRP A 162 9.97 -4.97 19.22
CA TRP A 162 11.15 -5.78 19.48
C TRP A 162 10.83 -7.26 19.37
N HIS A 163 11.55 -7.98 18.51
CA HIS A 163 11.43 -9.43 18.35
C HIS A 163 12.73 -10.02 17.78
N ALA A 164 13.12 -11.22 18.21
CA ALA A 164 14.39 -11.84 17.80
C ALA A 164 14.53 -12.02 16.28
N TRP A 165 13.45 -12.37 15.60
CA TRP A 165 13.41 -12.48 14.13
C TRP A 165 13.69 -11.16 13.41
N LEU A 166 13.26 -10.03 13.99
CA LEU A 166 13.39 -8.72 13.35
C LEU A 166 14.86 -8.34 13.10
N PHE A 167 15.79 -8.80 13.94
CA PHE A 167 17.23 -8.55 13.74
C PHE A 167 17.73 -9.13 12.41
N ARG A 168 17.48 -10.42 12.16
CA ARG A 168 17.91 -11.07 10.91
C ARG A 168 17.21 -10.49 9.68
N ALA A 169 15.90 -10.25 9.80
CA ALA A 169 15.13 -9.62 8.72
C ALA A 169 15.64 -8.20 8.40
N THR A 170 16.10 -7.46 9.40
CA THR A 170 16.71 -6.13 9.23
C THR A 170 18.05 -6.21 8.52
N ASP A 171 18.91 -7.15 8.90
CA ASP A 171 20.19 -7.37 8.23
C ASP A 171 20.00 -7.76 6.77
N PHE A 172 19.03 -8.63 6.48
CA PHE A 172 18.63 -8.95 5.12
C PHE A 172 18.18 -7.71 4.34
N CYS A 173 17.27 -6.89 4.91
CA CYS A 173 16.79 -5.68 4.23
C CYS A 173 17.93 -4.71 3.92
N TRP A 174 18.87 -4.50 4.85
CA TRP A 174 20.03 -3.66 4.60
C TRP A 174 20.90 -4.21 3.46
N ALA A 175 21.24 -5.50 3.51
CA ALA A 175 22.05 -6.14 2.47
C ALA A 175 21.37 -6.07 1.09
N ALA A 176 20.06 -6.35 1.05
CA ALA A 176 19.28 -6.27 -0.18
C ALA A 176 19.27 -4.84 -0.73
N VAL A 177 18.91 -3.85 0.09
CA VAL A 177 18.91 -2.44 -0.33
C VAL A 177 20.28 -1.99 -0.82
N GLU A 178 21.35 -2.29 -0.09
CA GLU A 178 22.72 -1.87 -0.41
C GLU A 178 23.29 -2.52 -1.67
N SER A 179 22.76 -3.68 -2.08
CA SER A 179 23.17 -4.39 -3.29
C SER A 179 22.35 -4.05 -4.54
N LEU A 180 21.31 -3.20 -4.44
CA LEU A 180 20.51 -2.80 -5.60
C LEU A 180 21.32 -1.96 -6.60
N GLU A 181 21.58 -2.54 -7.77
CA GLU A 181 22.17 -1.89 -8.95
C GLU A 181 21.22 -1.80 -10.14
N LYS A 182 20.31 -2.76 -10.29
CA LYS A 182 19.25 -2.77 -11.29
C LYS A 182 17.99 -3.29 -10.62
N SER A 183 16.89 -2.57 -10.76
CA SER A 183 15.68 -2.84 -10.00
C SER A 183 14.43 -2.51 -10.80
N HIS A 184 13.28 -2.67 -10.17
CA HIS A 184 11.96 -2.34 -10.70
C HIS A 184 11.16 -1.57 -9.63
N PRO A 185 10.08 -0.85 -10.01
CA PRO A 185 9.39 0.06 -9.10
C PRO A 185 8.93 -0.56 -7.76
N TYR A 186 8.38 -1.78 -7.76
CA TYR A 186 7.88 -2.42 -6.54
C TYR A 186 9.01 -2.76 -5.54
N GLU A 187 10.18 -3.16 -6.02
CA GLU A 187 11.33 -3.44 -5.15
C GLU A 187 11.90 -2.14 -4.56
N ILE A 188 11.91 -1.05 -5.33
CA ILE A 188 12.27 0.28 -4.81
C ILE A 188 11.26 0.76 -3.78
N GLU A 189 9.95 0.62 -4.01
CA GLU A 189 8.93 0.95 -3.01
C GLU A 189 9.10 0.15 -1.72
N ALA A 190 9.44 -1.14 -1.84
CA ALA A 190 9.72 -1.99 -0.68
C ALA A 190 10.98 -1.55 0.09
N ALA A 191 12.02 -1.14 -0.63
CA ALA A 191 13.22 -0.53 -0.04
C ALA A 191 12.87 0.76 0.70
N VAL A 192 12.10 1.67 0.08
CA VAL A 192 11.66 2.92 0.72
C VAL A 192 10.83 2.64 1.97
N ALA A 193 9.89 1.70 1.91
CA ALA A 193 9.08 1.33 3.06
C ALA A 193 9.92 0.82 4.24
N PHE A 194 11.00 0.09 3.98
CA PHE A 194 11.99 -0.28 4.99
C PHE A 194 12.74 0.95 5.54
N LEU A 195 13.31 1.77 4.65
CA LEU A 195 14.13 2.93 5.02
C LEU A 195 13.34 4.01 5.77
N ASP A 196 12.05 4.20 5.46
CA ASP A 196 11.14 5.09 6.20
C ASP A 196 10.97 4.69 7.66
N GLY A 197 11.04 3.39 7.95
CA GLY A 197 10.93 2.85 9.30
C GLY A 197 12.26 2.59 9.99
N ALA A 198 13.37 2.55 9.27
CA ALA A 198 14.68 2.17 9.80
C ALA A 198 15.15 3.14 10.92
N PRO A 199 15.68 2.61 12.05
CA PRO A 199 16.07 3.43 13.20
C PRO A 199 17.38 4.22 12.96
N ASP A 200 18.30 3.69 12.15
CA ASP A 200 19.53 4.38 11.76
C ASP A 200 19.23 5.39 10.64
N ARG A 201 18.81 6.60 11.04
CA ARG A 201 18.38 7.65 10.10
C ARG A 201 19.48 8.08 9.12
N PRO A 202 20.72 8.37 9.54
CA PRO A 202 21.78 8.74 8.61
C PRO A 202 22.08 7.65 7.57
N ARG A 203 22.10 6.37 7.96
CA ARG A 203 22.28 5.26 7.01
C ARG A 203 21.09 5.15 6.06
N ALA A 204 19.88 5.34 6.57
CA ALA A 204 18.67 5.27 5.76
C ALA A 204 18.60 6.36 4.69
N GLU A 205 18.94 7.60 5.07
CA GLU A 205 19.01 8.75 4.16
C GLU A 205 20.08 8.54 3.08
N ALA A 206 21.28 8.11 3.46
CA ALA A 206 22.35 7.83 2.48
C ALA A 206 21.99 6.72 1.49
N ALA A 207 21.33 5.65 1.96
CA ALA A 207 20.83 4.59 1.10
C ALA A 207 19.70 5.08 0.18
N ALA A 208 18.76 5.87 0.72
CA ALA A 208 17.68 6.47 -0.05
C ALA A 208 18.20 7.40 -1.15
N ASP A 209 19.20 8.25 -0.87
CA ASP A 209 19.81 9.13 -1.86
C ASP A 209 20.42 8.35 -3.03
N ARG A 210 21.05 7.20 -2.74
CA ARG A 210 21.56 6.30 -3.78
C ARG A 210 20.43 5.72 -4.62
N LEU A 211 19.36 5.25 -3.99
CA LEU A 211 18.18 4.72 -4.71
C LEU A 211 17.47 5.80 -5.53
N GLY A 212 17.40 7.05 -5.05
CA GLY A 212 16.82 8.16 -5.80
C GLY A 212 17.57 8.45 -7.10
N ARG A 213 18.91 8.36 -7.08
CA ARG A 213 19.73 8.42 -8.31
C ARG A 213 19.40 7.25 -9.24
N LEU A 214 19.30 6.05 -8.70
CA LEU A 214 18.95 4.85 -9.46
C LEU A 214 17.58 4.97 -10.16
N VAL A 215 16.57 5.47 -9.45
CA VAL A 215 15.21 5.71 -9.96
C VAL A 215 15.24 6.68 -11.14
N ARG A 216 16.04 7.75 -11.06
CA ARG A 216 16.19 8.71 -12.16
C ARG A 216 16.96 8.12 -13.33
N GLU A 217 18.10 7.49 -13.09
CA GLU A 217 18.96 6.89 -14.12
C GLU A 217 18.22 5.81 -14.91
N GLN A 218 17.42 4.98 -14.23
CA GLN A 218 16.64 3.89 -14.85
C GLN A 218 15.23 4.33 -15.26
N ARG A 219 14.87 5.60 -15.03
CA ARG A 219 13.58 6.20 -15.41
C ARG A 219 12.39 5.43 -14.85
N LEU A 220 12.49 5.00 -13.59
CA LEU A 220 11.49 4.17 -12.90
C LEU A 220 10.29 4.98 -12.38
N ALA A 221 10.39 6.32 -12.38
CA ALA A 221 9.31 7.22 -12.01
C ALA A 221 8.84 8.02 -13.22
N LEU A 222 7.54 7.97 -13.52
CA LEU A 222 6.87 8.80 -14.52
C LEU A 222 6.70 10.23 -13.97
N LEU A 223 7.60 11.13 -14.38
CA LEU A 223 7.63 12.52 -13.90
C LEU A 223 6.70 13.45 -14.69
N ASP A 224 6.32 13.05 -15.90
CA ASP A 224 5.36 13.75 -16.76
C ASP A 224 4.24 12.80 -17.20
N PRO A 225 3.10 12.79 -16.51
CA PRO A 225 1.96 11.93 -16.85
C PRO A 225 1.32 12.23 -18.21
N GLU A 226 1.62 13.38 -18.84
CA GLU A 226 1.14 13.70 -20.18
C GLU A 226 1.97 13.03 -21.28
N ARG A 227 3.13 12.48 -20.93
CA ARG A 227 4.08 11.82 -21.86
C ARG A 227 4.55 10.45 -21.37
N PRO A 228 3.61 9.52 -21.10
CA PRO A 228 3.95 8.20 -20.56
C PRO A 228 4.86 7.39 -21.49
N GLU A 229 4.76 7.58 -22.80
CA GLU A 229 5.58 6.91 -23.82
C GLU A 229 7.08 7.23 -23.71
N GLU A 230 7.44 8.35 -23.08
CA GLU A 230 8.84 8.65 -22.86
C GLU A 230 9.43 7.67 -21.84
N TYR A 231 8.65 7.11 -20.92
CA TYR A 231 9.13 6.29 -19.81
C TYR A 231 8.97 4.79 -20.11
N PRO A 232 10.01 3.96 -19.87
CA PRO A 232 9.86 2.53 -20.07
C PRO A 232 8.97 1.92 -18.98
N VAL A 233 8.09 1.00 -19.37
CA VAL A 233 7.44 0.07 -18.44
C VAL A 233 8.43 -1.05 -18.12
N ALA A 234 8.55 -1.42 -16.85
CA ALA A 234 9.46 -2.48 -16.42
C ALA A 234 9.08 -3.84 -17.06
N PRO A 235 10.04 -4.68 -17.46
CA PRO A 235 9.73 -6.00 -18.01
C PRO A 235 8.85 -6.84 -17.07
N GLY A 236 7.78 -7.45 -17.61
CA GLY A 236 6.85 -8.29 -16.84
C GLY A 236 5.62 -7.56 -16.29
N TYR A 237 5.59 -6.23 -16.36
CA TYR A 237 4.49 -5.38 -15.91
C TYR A 237 3.37 -5.27 -16.96
N ALA A 238 2.18 -4.87 -16.54
CA ALA A 238 1.08 -4.58 -17.45
C ALA A 238 1.38 -3.35 -18.35
N PRO A 239 0.81 -3.30 -19.56
CA PRO A 239 0.93 -2.10 -20.39
C PRO A 239 0.45 -0.84 -19.65
N GLY A 240 1.31 0.18 -19.59
CA GLY A 240 1.00 1.44 -18.91
C GLY A 240 1.09 1.40 -17.38
N GLU A 241 1.62 0.32 -16.79
CA GLU A 241 1.88 0.20 -15.35
C GLU A 241 3.13 1.02 -14.97
N HIS A 242 2.98 2.33 -15.01
CA HIS A 242 3.98 3.29 -14.54
C HIS A 242 3.75 3.63 -13.07
N HIS A 243 4.85 3.90 -12.38
CA HIS A 243 4.84 4.41 -11.02
C HIS A 243 5.19 5.89 -11.05
N LEU A 244 4.51 6.66 -10.23
CA LEU A 244 4.64 8.11 -10.15
C LEU A 244 5.36 8.52 -8.85
N PRO A 245 5.86 9.77 -8.75
CA PRO A 245 6.47 10.27 -7.52
C PRO A 245 5.68 10.00 -6.22
N HIS A 246 4.35 10.10 -6.25
CA HIS A 246 3.50 9.82 -5.09
C HIS A 246 3.44 8.33 -4.68
N ASP A 247 3.81 7.40 -5.56
CA ASP A 247 3.91 5.97 -5.23
C ASP A 247 5.17 5.66 -4.42
N TYR A 248 6.25 6.40 -4.68
CA TYR A 248 7.49 6.31 -3.90
C TYR A 248 7.40 7.12 -2.59
N ALA A 249 6.89 8.35 -2.66
CA ALA A 249 6.77 9.26 -1.51
C ALA A 249 5.29 9.43 -1.11
N LYS A 250 4.69 8.40 -0.49
CA LYS A 250 3.26 8.40 -0.11
C LYS A 250 2.92 9.44 0.98
N THR A 251 3.91 9.89 1.76
CA THR A 251 3.77 11.00 2.70
C THR A 251 4.96 11.97 2.58
N PRO A 252 4.81 13.24 3.00
CA PRO A 252 5.90 14.21 3.00
C PRO A 252 7.13 13.81 3.83
N GLU A 253 6.95 12.95 4.83
CA GLU A 253 7.99 12.48 5.74
C GLU A 253 8.83 11.32 5.18
N SER A 254 8.42 10.75 4.04
CA SER A 254 9.15 9.66 3.40
C SER A 254 10.54 10.11 2.94
N VAL A 255 11.55 9.25 3.09
CA VAL A 255 12.91 9.49 2.58
C VAL A 255 12.93 9.68 1.07
N ALA A 256 11.96 9.11 0.34
CA ALA A 256 11.82 9.28 -1.10
C ALA A 256 11.32 10.67 -1.50
N ARG A 257 10.78 11.47 -0.57
CA ARG A 257 10.27 12.82 -0.89
C ARG A 257 11.37 13.72 -1.45
N ALA A 258 12.61 13.55 -0.99
CA ALA A 258 13.77 14.32 -1.43
C ALA A 258 14.22 14.00 -2.86
N TRP A 259 13.72 12.90 -3.46
CA TRP A 259 14.10 12.50 -4.81
C TRP A 259 13.48 13.39 -5.89
N PHE A 260 12.37 14.05 -5.56
CA PHE A 260 11.52 14.78 -6.50
C PHE A 260 11.44 16.26 -6.13
N THR A 261 11.41 17.11 -7.14
CA THR A 261 11.15 18.53 -6.96
C THR A 261 9.70 18.76 -6.50
N ASP A 262 9.44 19.94 -5.94
CA ASP A 262 8.07 20.33 -5.58
C ASP A 262 7.12 20.33 -6.79
N GLU A 263 7.64 20.68 -7.97
CA GLU A 263 6.87 20.69 -9.22
C GLU A 263 6.55 19.26 -9.70
N GLU A 264 7.54 18.35 -9.68
CA GLU A 264 7.33 16.94 -10.04
C GLU A 264 6.31 16.27 -9.09
N MET A 265 6.42 16.55 -7.78
CA MET A 265 5.45 16.07 -6.79
C MET A 265 4.07 16.69 -7.00
N ALA A 266 3.96 18.00 -7.26
CA ALA A 266 2.69 18.65 -7.52
C ALA A 266 1.98 18.05 -8.74
N ARG A 267 2.70 17.87 -9.86
CA ARG A 267 2.16 17.25 -11.08
C ARG A 267 1.68 15.82 -10.81
N SER A 268 2.48 15.05 -10.06
CA SER A 268 2.15 13.69 -9.66
C SER A 268 0.87 13.63 -8.81
N LEU A 269 0.69 14.56 -7.87
CA LEU A 269 -0.49 14.64 -7.01
C LEU A 269 -1.72 15.18 -7.73
N ASP A 270 -1.54 16.08 -8.70
CA ASP A 270 -2.64 16.56 -9.57
C ASP A 270 -3.15 15.45 -10.46
N PHE A 271 -2.25 14.63 -10.99
CA PHE A 271 -2.61 13.41 -11.70
C PHE A 271 -3.35 12.43 -10.78
N LEU A 272 -2.86 12.18 -9.56
CA LEU A 272 -3.59 11.33 -8.60
C LEU A 272 -4.99 11.88 -8.31
N ALA A 273 -5.15 13.20 -8.16
CA ALA A 273 -6.46 13.79 -7.90
C ALA A 273 -7.42 13.68 -9.09
N SER A 274 -6.92 13.81 -10.32
CA SER A 274 -7.72 13.74 -11.55
C SER A 274 -8.07 12.32 -11.98
N ASP A 275 -7.36 11.31 -11.47
CA ASP A 275 -7.50 9.90 -11.82
C ASP A 275 -8.72 9.20 -11.20
N GLN A 276 -9.50 9.91 -10.36
CA GLN A 276 -10.74 9.37 -9.80
C GLN A 276 -11.77 9.11 -10.91
N GLN A 277 -12.18 7.86 -11.07
CA GLN A 277 -13.12 7.44 -12.11
C GLN A 277 -14.56 7.87 -11.79
N ASP A 278 -15.43 7.85 -12.80
CA ASP A 278 -16.83 8.30 -12.71
C ASP A 278 -17.60 7.64 -11.56
N ASP A 279 -17.33 6.37 -11.27
CA ASP A 279 -17.94 5.61 -10.17
C ASP A 279 -17.43 5.99 -8.78
N GLY A 280 -16.45 6.89 -8.69
CA GLY A 280 -15.88 7.43 -7.45
C GLY A 280 -14.64 6.69 -6.95
N GLY A 281 -14.26 5.57 -7.56
CA GLY A 281 -13.06 4.81 -7.19
C GLY A 281 -11.83 5.20 -8.00
N TRP A 282 -10.65 4.90 -7.46
CA TRP A 282 -9.40 4.96 -8.22
C TRP A 282 -9.15 3.66 -9.00
N PRO A 283 -8.47 3.72 -10.16
CA PRO A 283 -8.16 2.54 -10.95
C PRO A 283 -7.05 1.69 -10.31
N VAL A 284 -7.11 0.39 -10.57
CA VAL A 284 -5.95 -0.50 -10.43
C VAL A 284 -5.11 -0.38 -11.69
N ARG A 285 -3.84 0.02 -11.53
CA ARG A 285 -2.88 0.25 -12.63
C ARG A 285 -2.02 -0.95 -12.98
N TRP A 286 -2.03 -1.97 -12.11
CA TRP A 286 -1.29 -3.20 -12.31
C TRP A 286 -2.10 -4.28 -13.01
N ARG A 287 -1.39 -5.35 -13.38
CA ARG A 287 -1.97 -6.48 -14.10
C ARG A 287 -3.17 -7.09 -13.38
N GLN A 288 -4.33 -7.00 -14.01
CA GLN A 288 -5.55 -7.65 -13.56
C GLN A 288 -5.63 -9.08 -14.12
N TRP A 289 -5.94 -10.06 -13.27
CA TRP A 289 -6.02 -11.48 -13.69
C TRP A 289 -7.38 -12.13 -13.40
N ALA A 290 -8.18 -11.56 -12.50
CA ALA A 290 -9.55 -12.00 -12.26
C ALA A 290 -10.46 -10.81 -11.87
N PRO A 291 -11.75 -10.80 -12.28
CA PRO A 291 -12.67 -9.70 -11.95
C PRO A 291 -12.83 -9.44 -10.44
N GLY A 292 -12.88 -10.50 -9.64
CA GLY A 292 -13.01 -10.39 -8.18
C GLY A 292 -11.82 -9.68 -7.52
N VAL A 293 -10.60 -9.93 -8.02
CA VAL A 293 -9.38 -9.28 -7.52
C VAL A 293 -9.42 -7.78 -7.79
N ALA A 294 -9.80 -7.37 -9.01
CA ALA A 294 -9.92 -5.96 -9.33
C ALA A 294 -10.96 -5.25 -8.46
N LEU A 295 -12.13 -5.88 -8.22
CA LEU A 295 -13.17 -5.33 -7.36
C LEU A 295 -12.74 -5.20 -5.89
N GLU A 296 -11.94 -6.13 -5.38
CA GLU A 296 -11.43 -6.07 -4.00
C GLU A 296 -10.27 -5.08 -3.84
N ALA A 297 -9.42 -4.95 -4.86
CA ALA A 297 -8.26 -4.06 -4.85
C ALA A 297 -8.63 -2.57 -5.02
N ARG A 298 -9.63 -2.23 -5.84
CA ARG A 298 -9.98 -0.82 -6.10
C ARG A 298 -10.36 -0.01 -4.85
N PRO A 299 -11.14 -0.55 -3.89
CA PRO A 299 -11.38 0.12 -2.61
C PRO A 299 -10.11 0.34 -1.79
N MET A 300 -9.16 -0.60 -1.83
CA MET A 300 -7.86 -0.44 -1.17
C MET A 300 -7.09 0.74 -1.80
N VAL A 301 -6.98 0.77 -3.13
CA VAL A 301 -6.33 1.87 -3.87
C VAL A 301 -7.02 3.20 -3.60
N THR A 302 -8.35 3.23 -3.58
CA THR A 302 -9.15 4.43 -3.30
C THR A 302 -8.84 5.01 -1.92
N ILE A 303 -8.77 4.15 -0.89
CA ILE A 303 -8.41 4.59 0.47
C ILE A 303 -6.98 5.13 0.50
N GLU A 304 -6.02 4.46 -0.14
CA GLU A 304 -4.64 4.93 -0.15
C GLU A 304 -4.47 6.23 -0.95
N ALA A 305 -5.14 6.40 -2.09
CA ALA A 305 -5.13 7.63 -2.87
C ALA A 305 -5.61 8.84 -2.03
N LEU A 306 -6.75 8.70 -1.35
CA LEU A 306 -7.28 9.73 -0.45
C LEU A 306 -6.35 10.00 0.74
N ARG A 307 -5.71 8.96 1.30
CA ARG A 307 -4.73 9.13 2.39
C ARG A 307 -3.51 9.91 1.91
N THR A 308 -2.96 9.60 0.75
CA THR A 308 -1.82 10.30 0.13
C THR A 308 -2.18 11.75 -0.18
N LEU A 309 -3.30 12.01 -0.86
CA LEU A 309 -3.78 13.36 -1.15
C LEU A 309 -3.90 14.20 0.12
N ARG A 310 -4.53 13.66 1.16
CA ARG A 310 -4.65 14.34 2.46
C ARG A 310 -3.30 14.58 3.14
N ALA A 311 -2.36 13.63 3.07
CA ALA A 311 -1.02 13.79 3.66
C ALA A 311 -0.26 14.96 3.05
N TYR A 312 -0.47 15.24 1.76
CA TYR A 312 0.08 16.40 1.06
C TYR A 312 -0.80 17.67 1.11
N GLY A 313 -1.87 17.67 1.93
CA GLY A 313 -2.76 18.81 2.06
C GLY A 313 -3.59 19.11 0.81
N ARG A 314 -3.75 18.16 -0.12
CA ARG A 314 -4.64 18.30 -1.27
C ARG A 314 -6.10 18.25 -0.80
N PRO A 315 -7.00 19.09 -1.35
CA PRO A 315 -8.40 19.08 -0.99
C PRO A 315 -9.06 17.78 -1.44
N ILE A 316 -9.75 17.11 -0.53
CA ILE A 316 -10.53 15.90 -0.82
C ILE A 316 -12.02 16.06 -0.51
N SER A 317 -12.40 17.07 0.29
CA SER A 317 -13.74 17.30 0.83
C SER A 317 -14.49 18.44 0.15
#